data_AF-A0A5Q6RWQ4-F1
#
_entry.id   AF-A0A5Q6RWQ4-F1
#
_cell.length_a   1.000
_cell.length_b   1.000
_cell.length_c   1.000
_cell.angle_alpha   90.00
_cell.angle_beta   90.00
_cell.angle_gamma   90.00
#
_symmetry.space_group_name_H-M   'P 1'
#
loop_
_entity.id
_entity.type
_entity.pdbx_description
1 polymer ?
#
loop_
_entity_poly.entity_id
_entity_poly.type
_entity_poly.pdbx_seq_one_letter_code
_entity_poly.pdbx_strand_id
1 'polypeptide(L)'
;MKPHSPIYDAYRKLTREAADNISQLLPRTASSWLKQPDGGPALKRPPAIEAAAKHWHGVPAKLDQIDTELDTLGKYVVGTWSQTELTQAARLTRIQIRAAESRVAIEGLRGQVLASSRAALAALRDGAYPPRPEPQDAAQEAALAGLKADLQMVLAPLTGSQVPDRMVSRLERAIGDSDALASWLLASSRWPEDYLESRGQLEYAKVWGEHVASALDRVTPPNLAEVRTVYKRAANARQGLPSFEVALNNALPQVITLFADWQMYGRTA
;
A
#
# COMPACT_ATOMS: atom_id res chain seq x y z
N MET A 1 32.17 -10.87 -13.82
CA MET A 1 31.91 -9.54 -13.21
C MET A 1 30.42 -9.32 -13.15
N LYS A 2 29.86 -8.91 -11.99
CA LYS A 2 28.47 -8.46 -11.94
C LYS A 2 28.42 -7.08 -12.60
N PRO A 3 27.43 -6.81 -13.45
CA PRO A 3 27.07 -5.45 -13.79
C PRO A 3 26.80 -4.59 -12.54
N HIS A 4 27.72 -3.70 -12.18
CA HIS A 4 27.41 -2.65 -11.21
C HIS A 4 26.61 -1.58 -11.93
N SER A 5 25.28 -1.66 -11.81
CA SER A 5 24.37 -0.59 -12.21
C SER A 5 23.91 0.14 -10.96
N PRO A 6 24.26 1.42 -10.76
CA PRO A 6 23.78 2.20 -9.62
C PRO A 6 22.26 2.20 -9.49
N ILE A 7 21.54 2.09 -10.62
CA ILE A 7 20.08 2.02 -10.67
C ILE A 7 19.58 0.65 -10.18
N TYR A 8 20.27 -0.44 -10.49
CA TYR A 8 19.95 -1.77 -9.95
C TYR A 8 20.20 -1.84 -8.45
N ASP A 9 21.32 -1.32 -7.97
CA ASP A 9 21.64 -1.28 -6.54
C ASP A 9 20.64 -0.41 -5.77
N ALA A 10 20.24 0.74 -6.32
CA ALA A 10 19.21 1.60 -5.75
C ALA A 10 17.83 0.93 -5.73
N TYR A 11 17.41 0.29 -6.83
CA TYR A 11 16.17 -0.50 -6.90
C TYR A 11 16.14 -1.57 -5.81
N ARG A 12 17.22 -2.36 -5.70
CA ARG A 12 17.32 -3.47 -4.77
C ARG A 12 17.28 -2.97 -3.33
N LYS A 13 18.03 -1.91 -3.02
CA LYS A 13 18.00 -1.27 -1.70
C LYS A 13 16.59 -0.81 -1.33
N LEU A 14 15.95 -0.02 -2.19
CA LEU A 14 14.62 0.55 -1.91
C LEU A 14 13.54 -0.53 -1.73
N THR A 15 13.52 -1.53 -2.62
CA THR A 15 12.51 -2.59 -2.54
C THR A 15 12.73 -3.53 -1.35
N ARG A 16 13.98 -3.79 -0.95
CA ARG A 16 14.29 -4.61 0.23
C ARG A 16 14.00 -3.88 1.53
N GLU A 17 14.45 -2.64 1.67
CA GLU A 17 14.17 -1.84 2.87
C GLU A 17 12.66 -1.68 3.08
N ALA A 18 11.91 -1.39 2.01
CA ALA A 18 10.46 -1.32 2.09
C ALA A 18 9.85 -2.69 2.43
N ALA A 19 10.31 -3.77 1.81
CA ALA A 19 9.76 -5.10 2.07
C ALA A 19 10.03 -5.60 3.49
N ASP A 20 11.21 -5.29 4.03
CA ASP A 20 11.59 -5.63 5.41
C ASP A 20 10.78 -4.80 6.41
N ASN A 21 10.60 -3.51 6.15
CA ASN A 21 9.76 -2.63 6.98
C ASN A 21 8.32 -3.17 7.06
N ILE A 22 7.71 -3.56 5.94
CA ILE A 22 6.37 -4.15 5.94
C ILE A 22 6.36 -5.53 6.61
N SER A 23 7.40 -6.35 6.42
CA SER A 23 7.50 -7.67 7.07
C SER A 23 7.61 -7.56 8.59
N GLN A 24 8.26 -6.51 9.11
CA GLN A 24 8.29 -6.19 10.53
C GLN A 24 6.93 -5.70 11.05
N LEU A 25 6.17 -4.96 10.23
CA LEU A 25 4.80 -4.55 10.56
C LEU A 25 3.81 -5.72 10.55
N LEU A 26 4.05 -6.72 9.70
CA LEU A 26 3.18 -7.87 9.48
C LEU A 26 3.92 -9.20 9.78
N PRO A 27 4.38 -9.43 11.03
CA PRO A 27 5.20 -10.59 11.35
C PRO A 27 4.45 -11.89 11.09
N ARG A 28 5.17 -12.95 10.69
CA ARG A 28 4.56 -14.27 10.37
C ARG A 28 4.01 -15.00 11.60
N THR A 29 4.61 -14.82 12.77
CA THR A 29 4.25 -15.57 13.98
C THR A 29 3.56 -14.68 15.02
N ALA A 30 2.45 -15.18 15.57
CA ALA A 30 1.67 -14.50 16.61
C ALA A 30 2.47 -14.22 17.90
N SER A 31 3.56 -14.96 18.14
CA SER A 31 4.44 -14.86 19.31
C SER A 31 5.17 -13.51 19.48
N SER A 32 5.06 -12.62 18.50
CA SER A 32 5.69 -11.29 18.51
C SER A 32 4.71 -10.13 18.62
N TRP A 33 3.40 -10.41 18.67
CA TRP A 33 2.39 -9.35 18.68
C TRP A 33 2.22 -8.83 20.10
N LEU A 34 3.01 -7.77 20.40
CA LEU A 34 3.08 -6.98 21.62
C LEU A 34 2.84 -7.76 22.92
N LYS A 35 3.94 -8.11 23.60
CA LYS A 35 3.87 -8.33 25.04
C LYS A 35 3.28 -7.07 25.66
N GLN A 36 2.24 -7.22 26.48
CA GLN A 36 1.76 -6.09 27.26
C GLN A 36 2.92 -5.54 28.10
N PRO A 37 3.01 -4.21 28.32
CA PRO A 37 4.10 -3.59 29.08
C PRO A 37 4.30 -4.17 30.49
N ASP A 38 3.27 -4.81 31.04
CA ASP A 38 3.20 -5.45 32.35
C ASP A 38 3.51 -6.95 32.34
N GLY A 39 3.88 -7.53 31.19
CA GLY A 39 4.12 -8.97 31.07
C GLY A 39 2.84 -9.81 30.99
N GLY A 40 1.68 -9.18 30.75
CA GLY A 40 0.43 -9.89 30.47
C GLY A 40 0.49 -10.75 29.21
N PRO A 41 -0.48 -11.68 29.05
CA PRO A 41 -0.52 -12.62 27.93
C PRO A 41 -0.49 -11.87 26.59
N ALA A 42 0.24 -12.41 25.62
CA ALA A 42 0.31 -11.85 24.27
C ALA A 42 -1.11 -11.63 23.73
N LEU A 43 -1.42 -10.41 23.31
CA LEU A 43 -2.72 -10.10 22.73
C LEU A 43 -2.90 -10.96 21.46
N LYS A 44 -4.08 -11.55 21.32
CA LYS A 44 -4.40 -12.29 20.09
C LYS A 44 -4.34 -11.30 18.92
N ARG A 45 -3.55 -11.64 17.91
CA ARG A 45 -3.41 -10.85 16.69
C ARG A 45 -4.80 -10.53 16.10
N PRO A 46 -5.09 -9.25 15.77
CA PRO A 46 -6.32 -8.84 15.12
C PRO A 46 -6.47 -9.56 13.78
N PRO A 47 -7.69 -10.03 13.44
CA PRO A 47 -7.95 -10.73 12.18
C PRO A 47 -7.47 -9.97 10.94
N ALA A 48 -7.57 -8.64 10.96
CA ALA A 48 -7.12 -7.78 9.86
C ALA A 48 -5.60 -7.86 9.62
N ILE A 49 -4.80 -7.88 10.69
CA ILE A 49 -3.33 -7.99 10.58
C ILE A 49 -2.96 -9.40 10.14
N GLU A 50 -3.69 -10.43 10.58
CA GLU A 50 -3.51 -11.80 10.12
C GLU A 50 -3.80 -11.94 8.62
N ALA A 51 -4.94 -11.40 8.16
CA ALA A 51 -5.30 -11.37 6.75
C ALA A 51 -4.26 -10.62 5.90
N ALA A 52 -3.82 -9.44 6.36
CA ALA A 52 -2.79 -8.67 5.67
C ALA A 52 -1.46 -9.42 5.58
N ALA A 53 -1.03 -10.07 6.67
CA ALA A 53 0.19 -10.87 6.68
C ALA A 53 0.11 -12.08 5.74
N LYS A 54 -1.05 -12.71 5.61
CA LYS A 54 -1.27 -13.79 4.63
C LYS A 54 -1.06 -13.32 3.20
N HIS A 55 -1.56 -12.13 2.84
CA HIS A 55 -1.34 -11.55 1.51
C HIS A 55 0.12 -11.16 1.27
N TRP A 56 0.80 -10.65 2.30
CA TRP A 56 2.19 -10.19 2.23
C TRP A 56 3.23 -11.33 2.25
N HIS A 57 2.92 -12.45 2.88
CA HIS A 57 3.85 -13.55 3.19
C HIS A 57 4.77 -13.99 2.04
N GLY A 58 4.23 -14.01 0.81
CA GLY A 58 4.93 -14.45 -0.39
C GLY A 58 5.66 -13.35 -1.17
N VAL A 59 5.63 -12.10 -0.72
CA VAL A 59 6.28 -10.97 -1.41
C VAL A 59 7.80 -11.06 -1.39
N PRO A 60 8.47 -11.29 -0.24
CA PRO A 60 9.95 -11.37 -0.20
C PRO A 60 10.52 -12.43 -1.16
N ALA A 61 9.90 -13.61 -1.20
CA ALA A 61 10.32 -14.69 -2.11
C ALA A 61 10.14 -14.33 -3.59
N LYS A 62 9.11 -13.54 -3.95
CA LYS A 62 8.94 -13.05 -5.33
C LYS A 62 9.97 -11.98 -5.67
N LEU A 63 10.34 -11.12 -4.72
CA LEU A 63 11.45 -10.18 -4.91
C LEU A 63 12.78 -10.94 -5.10
N ASP A 64 13.01 -12.03 -4.36
CA ASP A 64 14.18 -12.92 -4.58
C ASP A 64 14.19 -13.50 -6.00
N GLN A 65 13.03 -13.88 -6.53
CA GLN A 65 12.91 -14.38 -7.91
C GLN A 65 13.19 -13.28 -8.94
N ILE A 66 12.71 -12.06 -8.72
CA ILE A 66 13.02 -10.91 -9.58
C ILE A 66 14.53 -10.62 -9.57
N ASP A 67 15.14 -10.55 -8.39
CA ASP A 67 16.59 -10.33 -8.24
C ASP A 67 17.40 -11.45 -8.94
N THR A 68 16.94 -12.70 -8.82
CA THR A 68 17.58 -13.85 -9.47
C THR A 68 17.50 -13.77 -11.00
N GLU A 69 16.35 -13.34 -11.55
CA GLU A 69 16.19 -13.16 -12.99
C GLU A 69 17.06 -12.01 -13.51
N LEU A 70 17.14 -10.90 -12.78
CA LEU A 70 18.02 -9.77 -13.10
C LEU A 70 19.51 -10.16 -13.04
N ASP A 71 19.93 -10.89 -12.01
CA ASP A 71 21.30 -11.41 -11.89
C ASP A 71 21.62 -12.40 -13.03
N THR A 72 20.64 -13.21 -13.46
CA THR A 72 20.79 -14.15 -14.58
C THR A 72 20.91 -13.40 -15.91
N LEU A 73 20.07 -12.39 -16.15
CA LEU A 73 20.16 -11.51 -17.31
C LEU A 73 21.53 -10.82 -17.35
N GLY A 74 21.98 -10.22 -16.24
CA GLY A 74 23.28 -9.57 -16.17
C GLY A 74 24.45 -10.50 -16.51
N LYS A 75 24.45 -11.73 -16.00
CA LYS A 75 25.45 -12.76 -16.37
C LYS A 75 25.38 -13.13 -17.85
N TYR A 76 24.17 -13.27 -18.40
CA TYR A 76 23.96 -13.57 -19.81
C TYR A 76 24.50 -12.46 -20.72
N VAL A 77 24.27 -11.19 -20.38
CA VAL A 77 24.78 -10.03 -21.13
C VAL A 77 26.31 -10.05 -21.17
N VAL A 78 26.96 -10.20 -20.01
CA VAL A 78 28.43 -10.24 -19.93
C VAL A 78 28.99 -11.43 -20.72
N GLY A 79 28.40 -12.63 -20.56
CA GLY A 79 28.82 -13.82 -21.29
C GLY A 79 28.68 -13.67 -22.80
N THR A 80 27.56 -13.12 -23.26
CA THR A 80 27.31 -12.86 -24.69
C THR A 80 28.25 -11.80 -25.25
N TRP A 81 28.60 -10.76 -24.48
CA TRP A 81 29.57 -9.77 -24.96
C TRP A 81 30.97 -10.32 -25.14
N SER A 82 31.38 -11.26 -24.30
CA SER A 82 32.71 -11.90 -24.36
C SER A 82 32.89 -12.89 -25.52
N GLN A 83 31.81 -13.22 -26.26
CA GLN A 83 31.84 -14.14 -27.40
C GLN A 83 32.47 -13.49 -28.63
N THR A 84 33.79 -13.57 -28.77
CA THR A 84 34.57 -12.93 -29.84
C THR A 84 34.17 -13.38 -31.24
N GLU A 85 33.61 -14.58 -31.37
CA GLU A 85 33.15 -15.19 -32.62
C GLU A 85 31.89 -14.54 -33.19
N LEU A 86 31.11 -13.82 -32.37
CA LEU A 86 29.89 -13.15 -32.82
C LEU A 86 30.18 -11.73 -33.29
N THR A 87 29.46 -11.29 -34.33
CA THR A 87 29.42 -9.87 -34.72
C THR A 87 28.72 -9.03 -33.64
N GLN A 88 29.01 -7.72 -33.61
CA GLN A 88 28.38 -6.79 -32.69
C GLN A 88 26.83 -6.83 -32.79
N ALA A 89 26.31 -6.88 -34.01
CA ALA A 89 24.87 -6.99 -34.27
C ALA A 89 24.29 -8.30 -33.73
N ALA A 90 24.96 -9.44 -33.94
CA ALA A 90 24.48 -10.74 -33.45
C ALA A 90 24.44 -10.80 -31.91
N ARG A 91 25.44 -10.22 -31.23
CA ARG A 91 25.45 -10.14 -29.76
C ARG A 91 24.31 -9.25 -29.25
N LEU A 92 24.06 -8.10 -29.89
CA LEU A 92 22.92 -7.23 -29.55
C LEU A 92 21.59 -7.95 -29.68
N THR A 93 21.34 -8.62 -30.82
CA THR A 93 20.09 -9.35 -31.05
C THR A 93 19.86 -10.41 -29.96
N ARG A 94 20.90 -11.17 -29.59
CA ARG A 94 20.81 -12.18 -28.52
C ARG A 94 20.48 -11.55 -27.15
N ILE A 95 21.16 -10.46 -26.81
CA ILE A 95 20.91 -9.72 -25.56
C ILE A 95 19.47 -9.18 -25.52
N GLN A 96 18.98 -8.59 -26.62
CA GLN A 96 17.64 -8.05 -26.72
C GLN A 96 16.56 -9.13 -26.60
N ILE A 97 16.74 -10.28 -27.24
CA ILE A 97 15.83 -11.43 -27.11
C ILE A 97 15.76 -11.88 -25.64
N ARG A 98 16.92 -12.10 -25.00
CA ARG A 98 16.94 -12.51 -23.60
C ARG A 98 16.33 -11.46 -22.67
N ALA A 99 16.62 -10.18 -22.90
CA ALA A 99 16.05 -9.09 -22.12
C ALA A 99 14.53 -9.02 -22.26
N ALA A 100 13.97 -9.30 -23.44
CA ALA A 100 12.53 -9.39 -23.65
C ALA A 100 11.89 -10.56 -22.88
N GLU A 101 12.52 -11.74 -22.89
CA GLU A 101 12.07 -12.89 -22.08
C GLU A 101 12.08 -12.57 -20.58
N SER A 102 13.19 -12.03 -20.08
CA SER A 102 13.33 -11.62 -18.68
C SER A 102 12.30 -10.55 -18.31
N ARG A 103 11.99 -9.62 -19.24
CA ARG A 103 10.94 -8.61 -19.02
C ARG A 103 9.59 -9.24 -18.76
N VAL A 104 9.17 -10.20 -19.59
CA VAL A 104 7.88 -10.89 -19.42
C VAL A 104 7.82 -11.62 -18.07
N ALA A 105 8.88 -12.35 -17.71
CA ALA A 105 8.95 -13.06 -16.43
C ALA A 105 8.88 -12.11 -15.22
N ILE A 106 9.67 -11.03 -15.27
CA ILE A 106 9.71 -10.02 -14.21
C ILE A 106 8.38 -9.27 -14.09
N GLU A 107 7.73 -8.93 -15.21
CA GLU A 107 6.42 -8.26 -15.20
C GLU A 107 5.34 -9.13 -14.55
N GLY A 108 5.36 -10.45 -14.80
CA GLY A 108 4.48 -11.40 -14.14
C GLY A 108 4.68 -11.43 -12.61
N LEU A 109 5.94 -11.48 -12.16
CA LEU A 109 6.28 -11.45 -10.73
C LEU A 109 5.91 -10.11 -10.09
N ARG A 110 6.21 -9.00 -10.76
CA ARG A 110 5.84 -7.64 -10.34
C ARG A 110 4.33 -7.52 -10.15
N GLY A 111 3.53 -7.98 -11.11
CA GLY A 111 2.08 -7.96 -11.03
C GLY A 111 1.55 -8.69 -9.78
N GLN A 112 2.12 -9.86 -9.48
CA GLN A 112 1.76 -10.61 -8.27
C GLN A 112 2.17 -9.88 -6.98
N VAL A 113 3.34 -9.26 -6.95
CA VAL A 113 3.80 -8.47 -5.79
C VAL A 113 2.89 -7.27 -5.55
N LEU A 114 2.53 -6.53 -6.60
CA LEU A 114 1.60 -5.40 -6.51
C LEU A 114 0.21 -5.85 -6.04
N ALA A 115 -0.31 -6.97 -6.56
CA ALA A 115 -1.58 -7.52 -6.11
C ALA A 115 -1.55 -7.90 -4.62
N SER A 116 -0.49 -8.57 -4.16
CA SER A 116 -0.26 -8.91 -2.75
C SER A 116 -0.16 -7.66 -1.86
N SER A 117 0.58 -6.64 -2.29
CA SER A 117 0.70 -5.33 -1.61
C SER A 117 -0.68 -4.69 -1.41
N ARG A 118 -1.46 -4.57 -2.49
CA ARG A 118 -2.80 -3.96 -2.45
C ARG A 118 -3.77 -4.74 -1.59
N ALA A 119 -3.76 -6.07 -1.66
CA ALA A 119 -4.60 -6.92 -0.84
C ALA A 119 -4.23 -6.80 0.66
N ALA A 120 -2.94 -6.71 0.99
CA ALA A 120 -2.49 -6.48 2.35
C ALA A 120 -2.95 -5.11 2.88
N LEU A 121 -2.82 -4.05 2.06
CA LEU A 121 -3.28 -2.71 2.42
C LEU A 121 -4.82 -2.64 2.59
N ALA A 122 -5.56 -3.32 1.72
CA ALA A 122 -7.02 -3.42 1.80
C ALA A 122 -7.45 -4.13 3.09
N ALA A 123 -6.87 -5.29 3.39
CA ALA A 123 -7.17 -6.01 4.64
C ALA A 123 -6.89 -5.16 5.90
N LEU A 124 -5.81 -4.36 5.89
CA LEU A 124 -5.54 -3.42 6.97
C LEU A 124 -6.56 -2.29 7.03
N ARG A 125 -6.97 -1.73 5.89
CA ARG A 125 -8.00 -0.68 5.81
C ARG A 125 -9.34 -1.19 6.34
N ASP A 126 -9.76 -2.37 5.91
CA ASP A 126 -11.05 -2.96 6.27
C ASP A 126 -11.14 -3.29 7.77
N GLY A 127 -10.01 -3.57 8.42
CA GLY A 127 -9.95 -3.71 9.87
C GLY A 127 -9.77 -2.41 10.65
N ALA A 128 -9.27 -1.36 10.00
CA ALA A 128 -8.96 -0.08 10.61
C ALA A 128 -10.18 0.85 10.69
N TYR A 129 -11.11 0.73 9.74
CA TYR A 129 -12.26 1.61 9.57
C TYR A 129 -13.58 0.83 9.53
N PRO A 130 -14.71 1.45 9.93
CA PRO A 130 -16.02 0.82 9.84
C PRO A 130 -16.32 0.35 8.40
N PRO A 131 -16.66 -0.93 8.17
CA PRO A 131 -17.02 -1.43 6.86
C PRO A 131 -18.41 -0.92 6.47
N ARG A 132 -18.70 -0.96 5.16
CA ARG A 132 -20.06 -0.72 4.69
C ARG A 132 -20.97 -1.84 5.22
N PRO A 133 -22.09 -1.53 5.89
CA PRO A 133 -23.01 -2.56 6.36
C PRO A 133 -23.69 -3.29 5.19
N GLU A 134 -23.96 -4.58 5.36
CA GLU A 134 -24.78 -5.39 4.44
C GLU A 134 -26.22 -5.52 4.97
N PRO A 135 -27.24 -5.74 4.10
CA PRO A 135 -27.17 -5.78 2.64
C PRO A 135 -27.12 -4.38 2.01
N GLN A 136 -26.42 -4.25 0.89
CA GLN A 136 -26.39 -3.02 0.09
C GLN A 136 -27.59 -2.96 -0.88
N ASP A 137 -28.79 -2.87 -0.33
CA ASP A 137 -30.05 -2.88 -1.09
C ASP A 137 -30.72 -1.48 -1.18
N ALA A 138 -31.86 -1.42 -1.87
CA ALA A 138 -32.60 -0.17 -2.07
C ALA A 138 -33.08 0.46 -0.76
N ALA A 139 -33.37 -0.34 0.27
CA ALA A 139 -33.79 0.18 1.57
C ALA A 139 -32.63 0.84 2.31
N GLN A 140 -31.44 0.22 2.26
CA GLN A 140 -30.23 0.82 2.81
C GLN A 140 -29.83 2.11 2.08
N GLU A 141 -29.96 2.16 0.74
CA GLU A 141 -29.71 3.39 -0.03
C GLU A 141 -30.69 4.52 0.34
N ALA A 142 -31.97 4.19 0.58
CA ALA A 142 -32.95 5.16 1.06
C ALA A 142 -32.60 5.68 2.46
N ALA A 143 -32.19 4.80 3.38
CA ALA A 143 -31.72 5.18 4.71
C ALA A 143 -30.46 6.07 4.63
N LEU A 144 -29.53 5.75 3.73
CA LEU A 144 -28.33 6.53 3.48
C LEU A 144 -28.67 7.93 2.93
N ALA A 145 -29.63 8.03 2.03
CA ALA A 145 -30.11 9.31 1.51
C ALA A 145 -30.74 10.17 2.61
N GLY A 146 -31.57 9.57 3.46
CA GLY A 146 -32.15 10.26 4.63
C GLY A 146 -31.07 10.78 5.59
N LEU A 147 -30.10 9.92 5.95
CA LEU A 147 -28.99 10.29 6.81
C LEU A 147 -28.14 11.44 6.23
N LYS A 148 -27.87 11.40 4.92
CA LYS A 148 -27.16 12.49 4.23
C LYS A 148 -27.95 13.80 4.31
N ALA A 149 -29.26 13.76 4.07
CA ALA A 149 -30.11 14.94 4.15
C ALA A 149 -30.14 15.53 5.57
N ASP A 150 -30.27 14.68 6.60
CA ASP A 150 -30.26 15.09 8.00
C ASP A 150 -28.91 15.72 8.40
N LEU A 151 -27.80 15.11 7.99
CA LEU A 151 -26.47 15.66 8.22
C LEU A 151 -26.31 17.00 7.50
N GLN A 152 -26.73 17.11 6.24
CA GLN A 152 -26.71 18.39 5.51
C GLN A 152 -27.50 19.47 6.24
N MET A 153 -28.68 19.15 6.75
CA MET A 153 -29.52 20.09 7.51
C MET A 153 -28.84 20.53 8.81
N VAL A 154 -28.23 19.61 9.57
CA VAL A 154 -27.53 19.92 10.82
C VAL A 154 -26.25 20.71 10.60
N LEU A 155 -25.54 20.45 9.51
CA LEU A 155 -24.27 21.10 9.17
C LEU A 155 -24.46 22.43 8.43
N ALA A 156 -25.60 22.61 7.75
CA ALA A 156 -25.92 23.81 6.97
C ALA A 156 -25.68 25.14 7.70
N PRO A 157 -26.12 25.33 8.96
CA PRO A 157 -25.93 26.60 9.66
C PRO A 157 -24.50 26.84 10.18
N LEU A 158 -23.62 25.84 10.11
CA LEU A 158 -22.26 25.92 10.65
C LEU A 158 -21.27 26.51 9.63
N THR A 159 -20.23 27.18 10.14
CA THR A 159 -19.22 27.84 9.29
C THR A 159 -17.80 27.53 9.77
N GLY A 160 -16.85 27.62 8.85
CA GLY A 160 -15.43 27.35 9.14
C GLY A 160 -15.22 25.98 9.81
N SER A 161 -14.37 25.96 10.85
CA SER A 161 -14.00 24.75 11.60
C SER A 161 -15.17 24.05 12.29
N GLN A 162 -16.30 24.75 12.50
CA GLN A 162 -17.47 24.16 13.17
C GLN A 162 -18.06 22.99 12.38
N VAL A 163 -17.92 22.99 11.05
CA VAL A 163 -18.43 21.92 10.17
C VAL A 163 -17.68 20.61 10.43
N PRO A 164 -16.35 20.52 10.23
CA PRO A 164 -15.60 19.29 10.49
C PRO A 164 -15.65 18.86 11.96
N ASP A 165 -15.62 19.80 12.92
CA ASP A 165 -15.75 19.48 14.34
C ASP A 165 -17.10 18.79 14.63
N ARG A 166 -18.19 19.30 14.03
CA ARG A 166 -19.51 18.70 14.17
C ARG A 166 -19.58 17.31 13.54
N MET A 167 -18.96 17.13 12.37
CA MET A 167 -18.91 15.82 11.69
C MET A 167 -18.13 14.80 12.54
N VAL A 168 -17.01 15.19 13.17
CA VAL A 168 -16.26 14.36 14.10
C VAL A 168 -17.11 13.95 15.31
N SER A 169 -17.79 14.91 15.96
CA SER A 169 -18.68 14.56 17.09
C SER A 169 -19.81 13.64 16.68
N ARG A 170 -20.32 13.75 15.44
CA ARG A 170 -21.33 12.83 14.91
C ARG A 170 -20.76 11.44 14.68
N LEU A 171 -19.53 11.32 14.21
CA LEU A 171 -18.83 10.05 14.05
C LEU A 171 -18.63 9.36 15.40
N GLU A 172 -18.11 10.08 16.40
CA GLU A 172 -17.89 9.54 17.75
C GLU A 172 -19.19 9.03 18.37
N ARG A 173 -20.27 9.79 18.20
CA ARG A 173 -21.60 9.38 18.64
C ARG A 173 -22.11 8.15 17.89
N ALA A 174 -21.98 8.11 16.57
CA ALA A 174 -22.40 6.96 15.76
C ALA A 174 -21.70 5.68 16.21
N ILE A 175 -20.40 5.77 16.54
CA ILE A 175 -19.63 4.64 17.06
C ILE A 175 -20.13 4.23 18.45
N GLY A 176 -20.35 5.21 19.35
CA GLY A 176 -20.90 4.96 20.68
C GLY A 176 -22.29 4.32 20.65
N ASP A 177 -23.14 4.76 19.72
CA ASP A 177 -24.50 4.26 19.52
C ASP A 177 -24.53 2.95 18.69
N SER A 178 -23.36 2.44 18.25
CA SER A 178 -23.25 1.27 17.36
C SER A 178 -24.01 1.41 16.02
N ASP A 179 -24.16 2.64 15.52
CA ASP A 179 -24.73 2.94 14.21
C ASP A 179 -23.69 2.70 13.12
N ALA A 180 -23.74 1.50 12.53
CA ALA A 180 -22.82 1.07 11.49
C ALA A 180 -22.90 1.91 10.21
N LEU A 181 -24.11 2.36 9.83
CA LEU A 181 -24.31 3.09 8.58
C LEU A 181 -23.76 4.52 8.69
N ALA A 182 -24.02 5.19 9.81
CA ALA A 182 -23.46 6.52 10.07
C ALA A 182 -21.96 6.49 10.32
N SER A 183 -21.47 5.47 11.04
CA SER A 183 -20.03 5.27 11.24
C SER A 183 -19.31 5.08 9.91
N TRP A 184 -19.84 4.25 9.01
CA TRP A 184 -19.29 4.06 7.67
C TRP A 184 -19.36 5.33 6.82
N LEU A 185 -20.52 6.01 6.80
CA LEU A 185 -20.71 7.24 6.01
C LEU A 185 -19.67 8.30 6.39
N LEU A 186 -19.43 8.50 7.68
CA LEU A 186 -18.53 9.56 8.17
C LEU A 186 -17.05 9.16 8.19
N ALA A 187 -16.71 7.87 8.34
CA ALA A 187 -15.32 7.43 8.47
C ALA A 187 -14.72 6.81 7.20
N SER A 188 -15.54 6.25 6.32
CA SER A 188 -15.06 5.34 5.25
C SER A 188 -15.56 5.72 3.86
N SER A 189 -16.63 6.50 3.75
CA SER A 189 -17.15 7.00 2.48
C SER A 189 -16.50 8.33 2.07
N ARG A 190 -16.66 8.75 0.80
CA ARG A 190 -16.20 10.06 0.30
C ARG A 190 -17.14 11.22 0.59
N TRP A 191 -18.32 10.95 1.14
CA TRP A 191 -19.34 11.96 1.35
C TRP A 191 -18.86 13.14 2.22
N PRO A 192 -18.10 12.93 3.31
CA PRO A 192 -17.58 14.03 4.11
C PRO A 192 -16.69 14.99 3.32
N GLU A 193 -15.73 14.45 2.56
CA GLU A 193 -14.82 15.23 1.73
C GLU A 193 -15.59 15.98 0.65
N ASP A 194 -16.47 15.30 -0.08
CA ASP A 194 -17.29 15.92 -1.13
C ASP A 194 -18.18 17.04 -0.55
N TYR A 195 -18.71 16.86 0.66
CA TYR A 195 -19.49 17.88 1.36
C TYR A 195 -18.63 19.08 1.76
N LEU A 196 -17.45 18.87 2.34
CA LEU A 196 -16.51 19.94 2.71
C LEU A 196 -16.04 20.71 1.47
N GLU A 197 -15.71 20.02 0.38
CA GLU A 197 -15.37 20.64 -0.90
C GLU A 197 -16.51 21.50 -1.44
N SER A 198 -17.76 21.01 -1.40
CA SER A 198 -18.94 21.78 -1.84
C SER A 198 -19.18 23.06 -1.01
N ARG A 199 -18.65 23.10 0.21
CA ARG A 199 -18.72 24.26 1.13
C ARG A 199 -17.50 25.18 1.03
N GLY A 200 -16.60 24.95 0.07
CA GLY A 200 -15.37 25.71 -0.10
C GLY A 200 -14.30 25.43 0.97
N GLN A 201 -14.43 24.32 1.70
CA GLN A 201 -13.55 23.94 2.82
C GLN A 201 -12.46 22.95 2.38
N LEU A 202 -11.72 23.29 1.32
CA LEU A 202 -10.73 22.40 0.70
C LEU A 202 -9.63 21.93 1.65
N GLU A 203 -9.17 22.80 2.55
CA GLU A 203 -8.12 22.44 3.51
C GLU A 203 -8.59 21.37 4.49
N TYR A 204 -9.85 21.43 4.93
CA TYR A 204 -10.44 20.39 5.80
C TYR A 204 -10.72 19.09 5.07
N ALA A 205 -11.14 19.16 3.80
CA ALA A 205 -11.34 17.96 2.98
C ALA A 205 -10.03 17.15 2.83
N LYS A 206 -8.89 17.83 2.60
CA LYS A 206 -7.57 17.20 2.47
C LYS A 206 -7.13 16.43 3.72
N VAL A 207 -7.49 16.92 4.90
CA VAL A 207 -7.06 16.35 6.20
C VAL A 207 -8.18 15.57 6.91
N TRP A 208 -9.34 15.36 6.26
CA TRP A 208 -10.48 14.66 6.86
C TRP A 208 -10.11 13.27 7.39
N GLY A 209 -9.29 12.52 6.65
CA GLY A 209 -8.80 11.21 7.09
C GLY A 209 -8.03 11.26 8.42
N GLU A 210 -7.33 12.36 8.71
CA GLU A 210 -6.64 12.55 9.99
C GLU A 210 -7.64 12.80 11.12
N HIS A 211 -8.68 13.59 10.87
CA HIS A 211 -9.77 13.82 11.81
C HIS A 211 -10.53 12.53 12.14
N VAL A 212 -10.86 11.72 11.14
CA VAL A 212 -11.50 10.41 11.31
C VAL A 212 -10.61 9.50 12.15
N ALA A 213 -9.31 9.42 11.81
CA ALA A 213 -8.41 8.55 12.53
C ALA A 213 -8.26 8.97 14.01
N SER A 214 -8.18 10.27 14.29
CA SER A 214 -8.15 10.79 15.66
C SER A 214 -9.44 10.48 16.41
N ALA A 215 -10.60 10.67 15.79
CA ALA A 215 -11.90 10.36 16.38
C ALA A 215 -12.00 8.87 16.75
N LEU A 216 -11.67 7.99 15.79
CA LEU A 216 -11.68 6.56 16.02
C LEU A 216 -10.70 6.14 17.12
N ASP A 217 -9.50 6.73 17.18
CA ASP A 217 -8.49 6.43 18.22
C ASP A 217 -8.99 6.79 19.63
N ARG A 218 -9.90 7.75 19.77
CA ARG A 218 -10.51 8.11 21.06
C ARG A 218 -11.59 7.13 21.53
N VAL A 219 -12.35 6.56 20.61
CA VAL A 219 -13.59 5.82 20.94
C VAL A 219 -13.54 4.32 20.72
N THR A 220 -12.55 3.80 20.00
CA THR A 220 -12.45 2.35 19.77
C THR A 220 -11.54 1.64 20.78
N PRO A 221 -11.74 0.33 21.02
CA PRO A 221 -10.87 -0.45 21.90
C PRO A 221 -9.40 -0.51 21.40
N PRO A 222 -8.42 -0.76 22.31
CA PRO A 222 -6.99 -0.70 22.00
C PRO A 222 -6.53 -1.59 20.83
N ASN A 223 -7.18 -2.74 20.62
CA ASN A 223 -6.84 -3.65 19.53
C ASN A 223 -7.12 -3.04 18.13
N LEU A 224 -8.16 -2.21 17.98
CA LEU A 224 -8.47 -1.51 16.72
C LEU A 224 -7.56 -0.30 16.50
N ALA A 225 -7.14 0.37 17.58
CA ALA A 225 -6.14 1.43 17.50
C ALA A 225 -4.80 0.91 16.96
N GLU A 226 -4.43 -0.32 17.31
CA GLU A 226 -3.22 -0.95 16.76
C GLU A 226 -3.35 -1.28 15.27
N VAL A 227 -4.49 -1.84 14.83
CA VAL A 227 -4.75 -2.08 13.39
C VAL A 227 -4.63 -0.77 12.61
N ARG A 228 -5.18 0.34 13.14
CA ARG A 228 -5.02 1.67 12.53
C ARG A 228 -3.58 2.15 12.51
N THR A 229 -2.81 1.92 13.57
CA THR A 229 -1.40 2.29 13.60
C THR A 229 -0.61 1.54 12.53
N VAL A 230 -0.84 0.23 12.40
CA VAL A 230 -0.22 -0.59 11.35
C VAL A 230 -0.67 -0.12 9.95
N TYR A 231 -1.97 0.14 9.77
CA TYR A 231 -2.50 0.69 8.52
C TYR A 231 -1.86 2.03 8.16
N LYS A 232 -1.79 3.01 9.08
CA LYS A 232 -1.17 4.33 8.84
C LYS A 232 0.29 4.20 8.38
N ARG A 233 1.06 3.30 9.01
CA ARG A 233 2.44 3.03 8.62
C ARG A 233 2.53 2.36 7.24
N ALA A 234 1.69 1.37 6.97
CA ALA A 234 1.65 0.69 5.67
C ALA A 234 1.12 1.58 4.53
N ALA A 235 0.18 2.49 4.81
CA ALA A 235 -0.42 3.42 3.87
C ALA A 235 0.43 4.68 3.62
N ASN A 236 1.52 4.87 4.38
CA ASN A 236 2.35 6.06 4.27
C ASN A 236 2.92 6.19 2.84
N ALA A 237 2.66 7.33 2.19
CA ALA A 237 3.03 7.54 0.80
C ALA A 237 4.55 7.55 0.55
N ARG A 238 5.37 7.85 1.57
CA ARG A 238 6.84 8.00 1.45
C ARG A 238 7.61 6.76 1.86
N GLN A 239 7.05 5.94 2.77
CA GLN A 239 7.77 4.83 3.41
C GLN A 239 7.00 3.51 3.42
N GLY A 240 5.72 3.52 3.02
CA GLY A 240 4.84 2.37 3.05
C GLY A 240 4.71 1.66 1.70
N LEU A 241 3.62 0.91 1.57
CA LEU A 241 3.26 0.18 0.36
C LEU A 241 3.14 1.07 -0.89
N PRO A 242 2.59 2.31 -0.84
CA PRO A 242 2.56 3.15 -2.03
C PRO A 242 3.94 3.50 -2.59
N SER A 243 4.91 3.87 -1.74
CA SER A 243 6.29 4.12 -2.18
C SER A 243 6.96 2.87 -2.76
N PHE A 244 6.67 1.71 -2.19
CA PHE A 244 7.13 0.42 -2.70
C PHE A 244 6.56 0.11 -4.09
N GLU A 245 5.26 0.36 -4.31
CA GLU A 245 4.64 0.21 -5.62
C GLU A 245 5.23 1.15 -6.66
N VAL A 246 5.51 2.41 -6.30
CA VAL A 246 6.17 3.38 -7.17
C VAL A 246 7.56 2.90 -7.57
N ALA A 247 8.36 2.40 -6.62
CA ALA A 247 9.69 1.85 -6.91
C ALA A 247 9.62 0.67 -7.89
N LEU A 248 8.69 -0.27 -7.67
CA LEU A 248 8.48 -1.40 -8.58
C LEU A 248 7.99 -1.00 -9.97
N ASN A 249 7.17 0.05 -10.07
CA ASN A 249 6.63 0.48 -11.36
C ASN A 249 7.63 1.31 -12.18
N ASN A 250 8.49 2.07 -11.52
CA ASN A 250 9.36 3.04 -12.20
C ASN A 250 10.81 2.56 -12.32
N ALA A 251 11.40 2.00 -11.26
CA ALA A 251 12.81 1.64 -11.27
C ALA A 251 13.06 0.30 -11.98
N LEU A 252 12.19 -0.70 -11.75
CA LEU A 252 12.37 -2.05 -12.30
C LEU A 252 12.40 -2.09 -13.84
N PRO A 253 11.50 -1.41 -14.58
CA PRO A 253 11.59 -1.36 -16.03
C PRO A 253 12.89 -0.69 -16.53
N GLN A 254 13.38 0.34 -15.83
CA GLN A 254 14.63 1.02 -16.19
C GLN A 254 15.84 0.11 -16.03
N VAL A 255 15.87 -0.71 -14.97
CA VAL A 255 16.92 -1.73 -14.78
C VAL A 255 16.96 -2.71 -15.96
N ILE A 256 15.82 -3.20 -16.41
CA ILE A 256 15.75 -4.15 -17.54
C ILE A 256 16.23 -3.47 -18.84
N THR A 257 15.81 -2.23 -19.08
CA THR A 257 16.25 -1.46 -20.26
C THR A 257 17.76 -1.20 -20.24
N LEU A 258 18.34 -0.90 -19.09
CA LEU A 258 19.81 -0.76 -18.94
C LEU A 258 20.57 -2.03 -19.36
N PHE A 259 20.04 -3.21 -19.04
CA PHE A 259 20.64 -4.47 -19.48
C PHE A 259 20.50 -4.67 -20.99
N ALA A 260 19.37 -4.29 -21.58
CA ALA A 260 19.17 -4.37 -23.03
C ALA A 260 20.09 -3.43 -23.80
N ASP A 261 20.39 -2.24 -23.25
CA ASP A 261 21.14 -1.16 -23.90
C ASP A 261 22.62 -1.11 -23.47
N TRP A 262 23.17 -2.24 -23.01
CA TRP A 262 24.52 -2.34 -22.41
C TRP A 262 25.64 -1.60 -23.17
N GLN A 263 25.55 -1.51 -24.51
CA GLN A 263 26.56 -0.82 -25.32
C GLN A 263 26.77 0.64 -24.97
N MET A 264 25.76 1.34 -24.42
CA MET A 264 25.92 2.75 -24.06
C MET A 264 26.76 2.95 -22.80
N TYR A 265 26.82 1.97 -21.90
CA TYR A 265 27.45 2.10 -20.58
C TYR A 265 28.76 1.32 -20.44
N GLY A 266 29.00 0.33 -21.31
CA GLY A 266 30.22 -0.49 -21.30
C GLY A 266 31.48 0.17 -21.87
N ARG A 267 31.42 1.43 -22.32
CA ARG A 267 32.61 2.17 -22.83
C ARG A 267 33.35 2.99 -21.77
N THR A 268 32.83 3.09 -20.55
CA THR A 268 33.39 3.92 -19.47
C THR A 268 33.88 3.14 -18.25
N ALA A 269 34.06 1.81 -18.36
CA ALA A 269 34.62 0.97 -17.31
C ALA A 269 35.91 0.28 -17.79
#